data_AF-A0A2S7JEF3-F1
#
_entry.id   AF-A0A2S7JEF3-F1
#
_cell.length_a   1.000
_cell.length_b   1.000
_cell.length_c   1.000
_cell.angle_alpha   90.00
_cell.angle_beta   90.00
_cell.angle_gamma   90.00
#
_symmetry.space_group_name_H-M   'P 1'
#
loop_
_entity.id
_entity.type
_entity.pdbx_description
1 polymer ?
#
loop_
_entity_poly.entity_id
_entity_poly.type
_entity_poly.pdbx_seq_one_letter_code
_entity_poly.pdbx_strand_id
1 'polypeptide(L)'
;MERVTVQGRRAPWGLLLLAFLLTGCEKPEPIASPSVEVDPLATVPPERVFKGLLGGKPVHLVVHECKVFRATSEEGGWQMVLEPEPYPFFSYCERQTLLVEGGAVTVTLGRIAFGAGGCCATGGTYRSKDGVRWKKL
;
A
#
# COMPACT_ATOMS: atom_id res chain seq x y z
N MET A 1 -3.25 -17.30 73.01
CA MET A 1 -1.88 -16.92 72.63
C MET A 1 -1.58 -17.54 71.28
N GLU A 2 -1.65 -16.73 70.23
CA GLU A 2 -1.27 -17.13 68.88
C GLU A 2 0.25 -17.28 68.79
N ARG A 3 0.73 -18.36 68.15
CA ARG A 3 2.00 -18.36 67.42
C ARG A 3 1.88 -19.21 66.17
N VAL A 4 1.99 -18.52 65.05
CA VAL A 4 2.33 -19.03 63.73
C VAL A 4 3.81 -19.38 63.72
N THR A 5 4.21 -20.54 63.14
CA THR A 5 5.37 -20.64 62.24
C THR A 5 5.48 -22.01 61.54
N VAL A 6 5.39 -21.95 60.20
CA VAL A 6 6.38 -22.42 59.20
C VAL A 6 6.49 -23.91 58.82
N GLN A 7 6.50 -24.07 57.48
CA GLN A 7 7.29 -24.99 56.63
C GLN A 7 6.63 -26.24 56.02
N GLY A 8 6.83 -26.33 54.70
CA GLY A 8 7.20 -27.59 54.04
C GLY A 8 6.13 -28.20 53.14
N ARG A 9 5.93 -27.68 51.93
CA ARG A 9 5.20 -28.42 50.88
C ARG A 9 6.17 -29.13 49.95
N ARG A 10 6.48 -30.39 50.29
CA ARG A 10 6.91 -31.39 49.31
C ARG A 10 5.64 -32.07 48.78
N ALA A 11 5.50 -32.09 47.46
CA ALA A 11 4.48 -32.87 46.76
C ALA A 11 4.69 -34.38 47.00
N PRO A 12 3.64 -35.19 46.83
CA PRO A 12 3.68 -36.02 45.63
C PRO A 12 2.31 -36.29 44.96
N TRP A 13 2.40 -36.40 43.64
CA TRP A 13 1.72 -37.35 42.75
C TRP A 13 0.58 -38.20 43.34
N GLY A 14 -0.62 -37.98 42.83
CA GLY A 14 -1.74 -38.93 42.87
C GLY A 14 -2.62 -38.71 41.65
N LEU A 15 -2.50 -39.59 40.65
CA LEU A 15 -3.34 -39.61 39.45
C LEU A 15 -4.81 -39.81 39.84
N LEU A 16 -5.70 -38.94 39.34
CA LEU A 16 -7.13 -39.20 39.27
C LEU A 16 -7.63 -38.85 37.85
N LEU A 17 -8.09 -39.92 37.20
CA LEU A 17 -8.81 -40.00 35.93
C LEU A 17 -9.97 -39.01 35.85
N LEU A 18 -10.18 -38.40 34.68
CA LEU A 18 -11.52 -37.98 34.24
C LEU A 18 -11.58 -37.92 32.72
N ALA A 19 -12.26 -38.92 32.14
CA ALA A 19 -12.80 -38.86 30.80
C ALA A 19 -13.86 -37.75 30.74
N PHE A 20 -13.72 -36.82 29.80
CA PHE A 20 -14.81 -35.94 29.38
C PHE A 20 -15.17 -36.22 27.92
N LEU A 21 -16.42 -36.66 27.78
CA LEU A 21 -17.13 -36.92 26.55
C LEU A 21 -17.29 -35.64 25.73
N LEU A 22 -17.13 -35.80 24.41
CA LEU A 22 -17.84 -35.11 23.32
C LEU A 22 -18.64 -33.85 23.70
N THR A 23 -18.04 -32.68 23.47
CA THR A 23 -18.78 -31.51 22.98
C THR A 23 -18.07 -31.01 21.74
N GLY A 24 -18.61 -31.39 20.57
CA GLY A 24 -18.21 -30.79 19.31
C GLY A 24 -18.58 -29.31 19.38
N CYS A 25 -17.56 -28.46 19.48
CA CYS A 25 -17.74 -27.03 19.33
C CYS A 25 -17.98 -26.81 17.83
N GLU A 26 -19.25 -26.76 17.42
CA GLU A 26 -19.64 -26.25 16.11
C GLU A 26 -19.05 -24.85 16.01
N LYS A 27 -17.95 -24.72 15.26
CA LYS A 27 -17.27 -23.46 15.05
C LYS A 27 -18.20 -22.64 14.15
N PRO A 28 -18.65 -21.44 14.56
CA PRO A 28 -19.43 -20.59 13.68
C PRO A 28 -18.60 -20.38 12.41
N GLU A 29 -19.12 -20.85 11.28
CA GLU A 29 -18.49 -20.60 9.99
C GLU A 29 -18.31 -19.09 9.85
N PRO A 30 -17.08 -18.60 9.60
CA PRO A 30 -16.90 -17.21 9.28
C PRO A 30 -17.69 -16.96 8.00
N ILE A 31 -18.76 -16.17 8.10
CA ILE A 31 -19.46 -15.64 6.93
C ILE A 31 -18.37 -15.00 6.07
N ALA A 32 -18.12 -15.60 4.91
CA ALA A 32 -17.18 -15.07 3.95
C ALA A 32 -17.63 -13.67 3.58
N SER A 33 -17.01 -12.66 4.19
CA SER A 33 -17.15 -11.29 3.76
C SER A 33 -16.63 -11.28 2.32
N PRO A 34 -17.44 -10.87 1.32
CA PRO A 34 -16.93 -10.77 -0.04
C PRO A 34 -15.72 -9.83 0.04
N SER A 35 -14.55 -10.34 -0.33
CA SER A 35 -13.36 -9.53 -0.50
C SER A 35 -13.66 -8.52 -1.61
N VAL A 36 -14.23 -7.38 -1.22
CA VAL A 36 -14.28 -6.22 -2.10
C VAL A 36 -12.83 -5.94 -2.42
N GLU A 37 -12.42 -6.24 -3.65
CA GLU A 37 -11.11 -5.86 -4.15
C GLU A 37 -11.07 -4.34 -4.11
N VAL A 38 -10.48 -3.79 -3.05
CA VAL A 38 -10.33 -2.36 -2.88
C VAL A 38 -9.30 -1.89 -3.90
N ASP A 39 -9.74 -1.08 -4.87
CA ASP A 39 -8.82 -0.44 -5.82
C ASP A 39 -7.77 0.35 -5.01
N PRO A 40 -6.48 -0.04 -5.06
CA PRO A 40 -5.42 0.62 -4.29
C PRO A 40 -5.26 2.09 -4.67
N LEU A 41 -5.76 2.49 -5.85
CA LEU A 41 -5.73 3.87 -6.31
C LEU A 41 -6.95 4.69 -5.87
N ALA A 42 -7.97 4.07 -5.29
CA ALA A 42 -9.15 4.77 -4.77
C ALA A 42 -8.86 5.68 -3.57
N THR A 43 -7.79 5.38 -2.81
CA THR A 43 -7.39 6.15 -1.62
C THR A 43 -6.32 7.22 -1.92
N VAL A 44 -5.96 7.42 -3.19
CA VAL A 44 -4.93 8.40 -3.55
C VAL A 44 -5.46 9.82 -3.29
N PRO A 45 -4.68 10.69 -2.62
CA PRO A 45 -5.13 12.02 -2.30
C PRO A 45 -5.35 12.86 -3.57
N PRO A 46 -6.32 13.80 -3.56
CA PRO A 46 -6.78 14.49 -4.76
C PRO A 46 -5.69 15.31 -5.46
N GLU A 47 -4.69 15.82 -4.73
CA GLU A 47 -3.55 16.53 -5.32
C GLU A 47 -2.63 15.64 -6.17
N ARG A 48 -2.77 14.32 -6.10
CA ARG A 48 -2.07 13.34 -6.94
C ARG A 48 -2.96 12.75 -8.03
N VAL A 49 -4.15 13.30 -8.20
CA VAL A 49 -5.13 12.87 -9.20
C VAL A 49 -5.33 14.00 -10.20
N PHE A 50 -5.32 13.66 -11.49
CA PHE A 50 -5.74 14.55 -12.55
C PHE A 50 -6.89 13.94 -13.31
N LYS A 51 -7.99 14.69 -13.42
CA LYS A 51 -9.14 14.37 -14.28
C LYS A 51 -9.40 15.59 -15.16
N GLY A 52 -9.22 15.46 -16.47
CA GLY A 52 -9.40 16.58 -17.37
C GLY A 52 -9.06 16.26 -18.81
N LEU A 53 -8.90 17.31 -19.62
CA LEU A 53 -8.54 17.18 -21.02
C LEU A 53 -7.04 17.38 -21.23
N LEU A 54 -6.40 16.46 -21.95
CA LEU A 54 -5.03 16.59 -22.45
C LEU A 54 -5.05 16.33 -23.95
N GLY A 55 -4.53 17.27 -24.74
CA GLY A 55 -4.58 17.17 -26.21
C GLY A 55 -5.99 16.98 -26.76
N GLY A 56 -7.01 17.53 -26.10
CA GLY A 56 -8.43 17.40 -26.48
C GLY A 56 -9.08 16.05 -26.13
N LYS A 57 -8.39 15.16 -25.41
CA LYS A 57 -8.92 13.86 -24.99
C LYS A 57 -9.14 13.82 -23.48
N PRO A 58 -10.22 13.19 -22.97
CA PRO A 58 -10.39 12.95 -21.55
C PRO A 58 -9.29 12.00 -21.05
N VAL A 59 -8.63 12.40 -19.98
CA VAL A 59 -7.58 11.64 -19.32
C VAL A 59 -7.82 11.69 -17.82
N HIS A 60 -7.69 10.52 -17.19
CA HIS A 60 -7.64 10.35 -15.75
C HIS A 60 -6.26 9.76 -15.39
N LEU A 61 -5.44 10.53 -14.68
CA LEU A 61 -4.12 10.13 -14.21
C LEU A 61 -4.08 10.09 -12.69
N VAL A 62 -3.30 9.15 -12.17
CA VAL A 62 -3.05 9.00 -10.74
C VAL A 62 -1.56 8.79 -10.52
N VAL A 63 -0.98 9.55 -9.58
CA VAL A 63 0.39 9.37 -9.12
C VAL A 63 0.40 8.60 -7.81
N HIS A 64 0.98 7.40 -7.85
CA HIS A 64 1.05 6.51 -6.70
C HIS A 64 2.33 5.69 -6.74
N GLU A 65 2.99 5.50 -5.59
CA GLU A 65 4.25 4.75 -5.47
C GLU A 65 5.34 5.16 -6.48
N CYS A 66 5.46 6.47 -6.75
CA CYS A 66 6.39 7.05 -7.71
C CYS A 66 6.18 6.50 -9.14
N LYS A 67 4.94 6.17 -9.48
CA LYS A 67 4.49 5.75 -10.81
C LYS A 67 3.30 6.60 -11.22
N VAL A 68 3.08 6.73 -12.52
CA VAL A 68 1.86 7.35 -13.07
C VAL A 68 1.02 6.26 -13.70
N PHE A 69 -0.24 6.22 -13.28
CA PHE A 69 -1.26 5.34 -13.82
C PHE A 69 -2.27 6.17 -14.61
N ARG A 70 -2.77 5.61 -15.71
CA ARG A 70 -3.84 6.16 -16.53
C ARG A 70 -5.03 5.21 -16.47
N ALA A 71 -6.23 5.74 -16.23
CA ALA A 71 -7.43 4.92 -16.26
C ALA A 71 -7.64 4.36 -17.68
N THR A 72 -7.96 3.07 -17.78
CA THR A 72 -8.37 2.45 -19.03
C THR A 72 -9.86 2.71 -19.26
N SER A 73 -10.35 2.40 -20.46
CA SER A 73 -11.79 2.47 -20.78
C SER A 73 -12.58 1.32 -20.17
N GLU A 74 -11.91 0.26 -19.75
CA GLU A 74 -12.52 -0.85 -19.02
C GLU A 74 -12.76 -0.37 -17.58
N GLU A 75 -13.98 -0.55 -17.08
CA GLU A 75 -14.38 -0.04 -15.77
C GLU A 75 -13.41 -0.51 -14.67
N GLY A 76 -12.77 0.45 -14.01
CA GLY A 76 -11.83 0.17 -12.90
C GLY A 76 -10.41 -0.26 -13.31
N GLY A 77 -10.09 -0.29 -14.61
CA GLY A 77 -8.76 -0.66 -15.07
C GLY A 77 -7.75 0.49 -15.01
N TRP A 78 -6.50 0.16 -14.68
CA TRP A 78 -5.39 1.11 -14.60
C TRP A 78 -4.20 0.61 -15.41
N GLN A 79 -3.64 1.48 -16.25
CA GLN A 79 -2.43 1.22 -17.01
C GLN A 79 -1.28 2.08 -16.49
N MET A 80 -0.15 1.46 -16.14
CA MET A 80 1.07 2.20 -15.83
C MET A 80 1.61 2.85 -17.11
N VAL A 81 1.80 4.17 -17.09
CA VAL A 81 2.28 4.96 -18.24
C VAL A 81 3.63 5.62 -18.01
N LEU A 82 4.08 5.70 -16.76
CA LEU A 82 5.38 6.25 -16.41
C LEU A 82 5.90 5.64 -15.11
N GLU A 83 7.17 5.25 -15.11
CA GLU A 83 7.95 4.98 -13.92
C GLU A 83 9.39 5.53 -14.10
N PRO A 84 10.07 5.93 -13.02
CA PRO A 84 11.49 6.28 -13.06
C PRO A 84 12.36 5.11 -13.49
N GLU A 85 13.63 5.42 -13.80
CA GLU A 85 14.61 4.38 -14.08
C GLU A 85 14.70 3.37 -12.91
N PRO A 86 14.76 2.06 -13.21
CA PRO A 86 14.83 1.05 -12.16
C PRO A 86 16.16 1.16 -11.40
N TYR A 87 16.08 1.04 -10.07
CA TYR A 87 17.25 1.00 -9.19
C TYR A 87 17.57 -0.46 -8.84
N PRO A 88 18.83 -0.91 -8.93
CA PRO A 88 19.19 -2.33 -8.75
C PRO A 88 19.04 -2.84 -7.30
N PHE A 89 18.84 -1.96 -6.32
CA PHE A 89 18.67 -2.32 -4.91
C PHE A 89 17.31 -1.86 -4.37
N PHE A 90 17.01 -2.25 -3.12
CA PHE A 90 15.78 -1.84 -2.43
C PHE A 90 15.66 -0.31 -2.39
N SER A 91 14.54 0.19 -2.93
CA SER A 91 14.18 1.60 -2.94
C SER A 91 12.69 1.75 -2.71
N TYR A 92 12.28 2.87 -2.10
CA TYR A 92 10.87 3.21 -1.88
C TYR A 92 10.58 4.62 -2.37
N CYS A 93 9.30 4.94 -2.58
CA CYS A 93 8.91 6.26 -3.02
C CYS A 93 9.04 7.28 -1.88
N GLU A 94 9.87 8.30 -2.09
CA GLU A 94 10.11 9.37 -1.11
C GLU A 94 9.44 10.67 -1.55
N ARG A 95 9.46 10.96 -2.86
CA ARG A 95 8.97 12.21 -3.43
C ARG A 95 8.05 11.94 -4.60
N GLN A 96 6.80 12.42 -4.52
CA GLN A 96 5.89 12.38 -5.65
C GLN A 96 4.92 13.57 -5.64
N THR A 97 4.79 14.25 -6.77
CA THR A 97 3.87 15.37 -6.97
C THR A 97 3.24 15.33 -8.36
N LEU A 98 2.07 15.95 -8.50
CA LEU A 98 1.38 16.18 -9.76
C LEU A 98 1.02 17.67 -9.84
N LEU A 99 1.38 18.32 -10.95
CA LEU A 99 1.07 19.71 -11.24
C LEU A 99 0.49 19.82 -12.65
N VAL A 100 -0.49 20.69 -12.84
CA VAL A 100 -1.18 20.89 -14.12
C VAL A 100 -1.02 22.35 -14.54
N GLU A 101 -0.32 22.58 -15.65
CA GLU A 101 0.00 23.92 -16.10
C GLU A 101 0.07 24.00 -17.63
N GLY A 102 -0.57 25.01 -18.22
CA GLY A 102 -0.49 25.26 -19.66
C GLY A 102 -0.95 24.08 -20.53
N GLY A 103 -1.99 23.37 -20.10
CA GLY A 103 -2.54 22.20 -20.80
C GLY A 103 -1.62 20.97 -20.80
N ALA A 104 -0.67 20.91 -19.87
CA ALA A 104 0.23 19.79 -19.68
C ALA A 104 0.23 19.36 -18.21
N VAL A 105 0.51 18.09 -17.97
CA VAL A 105 0.76 17.55 -16.63
C VAL A 105 2.26 17.42 -16.44
N THR A 106 2.74 17.90 -15.29
CA THR A 106 4.12 17.74 -14.83
C THR A 106 4.09 16.94 -13.55
N VAL A 107 4.90 15.89 -13.45
CA VAL A 107 5.05 15.09 -12.24
C VAL A 107 6.50 15.12 -11.79
N THR A 108 6.72 15.21 -10.48
CA THR A 108 8.05 14.97 -9.90
C THR A 108 8.02 13.63 -9.21
N LEU A 109 8.94 12.73 -9.53
CA LEU A 109 9.02 11.39 -8.95
C LEU A 109 10.43 11.18 -8.40
N GLY A 110 10.56 10.59 -7.21
CA GLY A 110 11.83 10.38 -6.54
C GLY A 110 11.78 9.17 -5.62
N ARG A 111 12.56 8.15 -5.97
CA ARG A 111 12.75 6.96 -5.15
C ARG A 111 14.06 7.10 -4.39
N ILE A 112 14.03 6.85 -3.09
CA ILE A 112 15.24 6.83 -2.25
C ILE A 112 15.71 5.39 -2.08
N ALA A 113 17.02 5.17 -2.11
CA ALA A 113 17.59 3.88 -1.74
C ALA A 113 17.44 3.66 -0.23
N PHE A 114 17.14 2.44 0.18
CA PHE A 114 17.03 2.10 1.60
C PHE A 114 18.34 2.43 2.34
N GLY A 115 18.26 3.25 3.39
CA GLY A 115 19.43 3.68 4.18
C GLY A 115 20.21 4.89 3.64
N ALA A 116 19.77 5.51 2.54
CA ALA A 116 20.39 6.75 2.06
C ALA A 116 19.94 7.97 2.88
N GLY A 117 20.86 8.91 3.14
CA GLY A 117 20.61 10.14 3.92
C GLY A 117 20.10 11.34 3.11
N GLY A 118 19.71 11.15 1.85
CA GLY A 118 19.21 12.21 0.98
C GLY A 118 18.41 11.65 -0.19
N CYS A 119 17.63 12.49 -0.86
CA CYS A 119 16.90 12.10 -2.07
C CYS A 119 17.78 12.33 -3.32
N CYS A 120 17.67 11.60 -4.42
CA CYS A 120 16.90 10.38 -4.70
C CYS A 120 17.85 9.45 -5.47
N ALA A 121 17.72 8.13 -5.33
CA ALA A 121 18.51 7.17 -6.08
C ALA A 121 18.10 7.14 -7.56
N THR A 122 16.80 7.20 -7.83
CA THR A 122 16.23 7.38 -9.17
C THR A 122 15.04 8.33 -9.12
N GLY A 123 14.70 8.94 -10.26
CA GLY A 123 13.65 9.94 -10.32
C GLY A 123 13.86 11.00 -11.38
N GLY A 124 13.05 12.04 -11.31
CA GLY A 124 13.10 13.19 -12.19
C GLY A 124 11.80 13.98 -12.21
N THR A 125 11.80 15.05 -13.00
CA THR A 125 10.59 15.78 -13.36
C THR A 125 10.21 15.36 -14.77
N TYR A 126 8.95 14.99 -14.97
CA TYR A 126 8.44 14.50 -16.24
C TYR A 126 7.23 15.32 -16.66
N ARG A 127 7.13 15.64 -17.95
CA ARG A 127 6.02 16.42 -18.51
C ARG A 127 5.34 15.66 -19.64
N SER A 128 4.01 15.71 -19.67
CA SER A 128 3.18 15.15 -20.74
C SER A 128 2.07 16.11 -21.17
N LYS A 129 1.74 16.07 -22.46
CA LYS A 129 0.61 16.81 -23.07
C LYS A 129 -0.55 15.90 -23.47
N ASP A 130 -0.38 14.59 -23.36
CA ASP A 130 -1.37 13.57 -23.77
C ASP A 130 -1.62 12.49 -22.71
N GLY A 131 -0.87 12.50 -21.61
CA GLY A 131 -0.98 11.54 -20.51
C GLY A 131 -0.41 10.16 -20.83
N VAL A 132 0.28 9.99 -21.97
CA VAL A 132 0.83 8.70 -22.42
C VAL A 132 2.31 8.84 -22.72
N ARG A 133 2.71 9.88 -23.47
CA ARG A 133 4.12 10.16 -23.77
C ARG A 133 4.65 11.16 -22.77
N TRP A 134 5.73 10.78 -22.11
CA TRP A 134 6.37 11.57 -21.07
C TRP A 134 7.77 11.95 -21.49
N LYS A 135 8.10 13.24 -21.33
CA LYS A 135 9.44 13.76 -21.51
C LYS A 135 10.03 14.08 -20.15
N LYS A 136 11.21 13.54 -19.85
CA LYS A 136 12.01 13.97 -18.71
C LYS A 136 12.53 15.39 -18.97
N LEU A 137 12.32 16.29 -18.01
CA LEU A 137 12.77 17.68 -18.05
C LEU A 137 14.19 17.82 -17.51
#